data_AF-A0A7J4J3C3-F1
#
_entry.id   AF-A0A7J4J3C3-F1
#
_cell.length_a   1.000
_cell.length_b   1.000
_cell.length_c   1.000
_cell.angle_alpha   90.00
_cell.angle_beta   90.00
_cell.angle_gamma   90.00
#
_symmetry.space_group_name_H-M   'P 1'
#
loop_
_entity.id
_entity.type
_entity.pdbx_description
1 polymer ?
#
loop_
_entity_poly.entity_id
_entity_poly.type
_entity_poly.pdbx_seq_one_letter_code
_entity_poly.pdbx_strand_id
1 'polypeptide(L)'
;MSSETSNVLLSAEKARSLAQRIFSQYPHTTESLQWLENNKLQFEDRIIAFDAVITRLNEAFVHLDQVNKQYRTEVSELAKVARDHIPSLPEAELETTNQSTHNSPGLRAFFQAKREFGWADDEFDPEKPAKSAMGIFLEGYGRYVALRLSKEPDQIAKIQKAFVYAFEAILLVEHPESKLLGDIKEWMIADADKFSEPIQQLLKPSAP
;
A
#
# COMPACT_ATOMS: atom_id res chain seq x y z
N MET A 1 -11.14 2.44 -20.50
CA MET A 1 -11.01 1.98 -19.10
C MET A 1 -12.19 1.08 -18.80
N SER A 2 -11.97 -0.06 -18.13
CA SER A 2 -13.06 -0.94 -17.70
C SER A 2 -13.84 -0.30 -16.54
N SER A 3 -15.06 -0.78 -16.28
CA SER A 3 -15.87 -0.34 -15.14
C SER A 3 -15.19 -0.62 -13.79
N GLU A 4 -14.40 -1.70 -13.72
CA GLU A 4 -13.65 -2.08 -12.52
C GLU A 4 -12.53 -1.09 -12.21
N THR A 5 -11.70 -0.73 -13.20
CA THR A 5 -10.66 0.31 -13.03
C THR A 5 -11.29 1.65 -12.62
N SER A 6 -12.45 1.99 -13.17
CA SER A 6 -13.16 3.22 -12.78
C SER A 6 -13.59 3.20 -11.31
N ASN A 7 -14.01 2.05 -10.77
CA ASN A 7 -14.42 1.94 -9.38
C ASN A 7 -13.21 2.05 -8.43
N VAL A 8 -12.09 1.41 -8.78
CA VAL A 8 -10.83 1.47 -8.02
C VAL A 8 -10.37 2.92 -7.85
N LEU A 9 -10.35 3.69 -8.95
CA LEU A 9 -9.93 5.10 -8.92
C LEU A 9 -10.88 5.98 -8.10
N LEU A 10 -12.19 5.73 -8.17
CA LEU A 10 -13.16 6.46 -7.34
C LEU A 10 -12.97 6.20 -5.85
N SER A 11 -12.72 4.93 -5.46
CA SER A 11 -12.44 4.58 -4.07
C SER A 11 -11.10 5.17 -3.59
N ALA A 12 -10.08 5.19 -4.45
CA ALA A 12 -8.80 5.80 -4.15
C ALA A 12 -8.90 7.32 -3.93
N GLU A 13 -9.67 8.04 -4.75
CA GLU A 13 -9.91 9.48 -4.55
C GLU A 13 -10.62 9.78 -3.22
N LYS A 14 -11.59 8.94 -2.83
CA LYS A 14 -12.22 9.06 -1.51
C LYS A 14 -11.22 8.84 -0.38
N ALA A 15 -10.33 7.85 -0.53
CA ALA A 15 -9.27 7.57 0.44
C ALA A 15 -8.29 8.76 0.56
N ARG A 16 -7.83 9.32 -0.56
CA ARG A 16 -6.96 10.51 -0.62
C ARG A 16 -7.62 11.72 0.06
N SER A 17 -8.87 12.03 -0.30
CA SER A 17 -9.62 13.13 0.29
C SER A 17 -9.80 12.97 1.80
N LEU A 18 -10.06 11.74 2.27
CA LEU A 18 -10.13 11.44 3.69
C LEU A 18 -8.78 11.62 4.39
N ALA A 19 -7.70 11.13 3.79
CA ALA A 19 -6.34 11.31 4.29
C ALA A 19 -6.03 12.79 4.48
N GLN A 20 -6.33 13.63 3.49
CA GLN A 20 -6.05 15.06 3.54
C GLN A 20 -6.74 15.75 4.74
N ARG A 21 -7.94 15.29 5.11
CA ARG A 21 -8.64 15.78 6.31
C ARG A 21 -7.96 15.30 7.60
N ILE A 22 -7.57 14.03 7.65
CA ILE A 22 -6.97 13.39 8.83
C ILE A 22 -5.57 13.94 9.12
N PHE A 23 -4.79 14.19 8.08
CA PHE A 23 -3.41 14.67 8.14
C PHE A 23 -3.28 16.19 8.00
N SER A 24 -4.37 16.95 8.13
CA SER A 24 -4.38 18.42 7.99
C SER A 24 -3.42 19.18 8.92
N GLN A 25 -2.89 18.54 9.96
CA GLN A 25 -1.88 19.11 10.88
C GLN A 25 -0.43 18.80 10.46
N TYR A 26 -0.23 17.96 9.45
CA TYR A 26 1.05 17.55 8.89
C TYR A 26 1.22 18.25 7.54
N PRO A 27 1.97 19.36 7.47
CA PRO A 27 1.98 20.25 6.31
C PRO A 27 2.52 19.57 5.05
N HIS A 28 3.60 18.81 5.15
CA HIS A 28 4.21 18.17 3.97
C HIS A 28 3.38 16.98 3.48
N THR A 29 2.78 16.23 4.39
CA THR A 29 1.82 15.18 4.06
C THR A 29 0.61 15.76 3.33
N THR A 30 0.10 16.89 3.84
CA THR A 30 -1.01 17.61 3.21
C THR A 30 -0.62 18.12 1.82
N GLU A 31 0.59 18.67 1.68
CA GLU A 31 1.14 19.10 0.40
C GLU A 31 1.25 17.93 -0.60
N SER A 32 1.75 16.78 -0.16
CA SER A 32 1.83 15.56 -0.96
C SER A 32 0.46 15.08 -1.45
N LEU A 33 -0.55 15.10 -0.58
CA LEU A 33 -1.94 14.72 -0.91
C LEU A 33 -2.61 15.73 -1.86
N GLN A 34 -2.29 17.02 -1.74
CA GLN A 34 -2.74 18.07 -2.66
C GLN A 34 -2.04 17.96 -4.02
N TRP A 35 -0.77 17.59 -4.04
CA TRP A 35 -0.05 17.37 -5.28
C TRP A 35 -0.70 16.24 -6.09
N LEU A 36 -1.06 15.12 -5.45
CA LEU A 36 -1.77 14.01 -6.11
C LEU A 36 -3.15 14.44 -6.66
N GLU A 37 -3.87 15.30 -5.93
CA GLU A 37 -5.15 15.88 -6.38
C GLU A 37 -5.00 16.71 -7.67
N ASN A 38 -3.94 17.53 -7.71
CA ASN A 38 -3.64 18.41 -8.83
C ASN A 38 -3.02 17.66 -10.03
N ASN A 39 -2.47 16.47 -9.80
CA ASN A 39 -1.78 15.66 -10.80
C ASN A 39 -2.48 14.31 -10.99
N LYS A 40 -3.76 14.33 -11.38
CA LYS A 40 -4.63 13.14 -11.45
C LYS A 40 -4.01 11.94 -12.19
N LEU A 41 -3.43 12.14 -13.37
CA LEU A 41 -2.80 11.05 -14.11
C LEU A 41 -1.64 10.41 -13.33
N GLN A 42 -0.89 11.20 -12.56
CA GLN A 42 0.18 10.70 -11.69
C GLN A 42 -0.37 9.87 -10.54
N PHE A 43 -1.53 10.24 -10.01
CA PHE A 43 -2.23 9.47 -8.98
C PHE A 43 -2.82 8.18 -9.55
N GLU A 44 -3.53 8.25 -10.68
CA GLU A 44 -4.11 7.10 -11.37
C GLU A 44 -3.06 6.04 -11.70
N ASP A 45 -1.91 6.43 -12.26
CA ASP A 45 -0.80 5.50 -12.57
C ASP A 45 -0.35 4.70 -11.34
N ARG A 46 -0.28 5.35 -10.17
CA ARG A 46 0.13 4.72 -8.90
C ARG A 46 -0.94 3.79 -8.37
N ILE A 47 -2.21 4.19 -8.45
CA ILE A 47 -3.33 3.37 -7.99
C ILE A 47 -3.52 2.14 -8.87
N ILE A 48 -3.28 2.24 -10.18
CA ILE A 48 -3.29 1.08 -11.08
C ILE A 48 -2.20 0.08 -10.69
N ALA A 49 -0.98 0.55 -10.41
CA ALA A 49 0.09 -0.33 -9.93
C ALA A 49 -0.27 -0.95 -8.57
N PHE A 50 -0.87 -0.17 -7.66
CA PHE A 50 -1.32 -0.66 -6.37
C PHE A 50 -2.35 -1.80 -6.50
N ASP A 51 -3.39 -1.59 -7.31
CA ASP A 51 -4.46 -2.56 -7.52
C ASP A 51 -3.98 -3.82 -8.24
N ALA A 52 -3.04 -3.68 -9.18
CA ALA A 52 -2.37 -4.81 -9.83
C ALA A 52 -1.63 -5.70 -8.82
N VAL A 53 -0.91 -5.10 -7.86
CA VAL A 53 -0.23 -5.86 -6.80
C VAL A 53 -1.23 -6.55 -5.86
N ILE A 54 -2.32 -5.89 -5.48
CA ILE A 54 -3.39 -6.52 -4.68
C ILE A 54 -4.00 -7.73 -5.41
N THR A 55 -4.32 -7.56 -6.69
CA THR A 55 -4.81 -8.66 -7.55
C THR A 55 -3.82 -9.81 -7.56
N ARG A 56 -2.53 -9.50 -7.74
CA ARG A 56 -1.46 -10.50 -7.76
C ARG A 56 -1.31 -11.24 -6.43
N LEU A 57 -1.40 -10.55 -5.30
CA LEU A 57 -1.38 -11.16 -3.97
C LEU A 57 -2.52 -12.17 -3.80
N ASN A 58 -3.73 -11.81 -4.23
CA ASN A 58 -4.88 -12.70 -4.15
C ASN A 58 -4.74 -13.93 -5.06
N GLU A 59 -4.27 -13.76 -6.29
CA GLU A 59 -3.93 -14.91 -7.16
C GLU A 59 -2.89 -15.82 -6.51
N ALA A 60 -1.89 -15.22 -5.88
CA ALA A 60 -0.80 -15.94 -5.25
C ALA A 60 -1.25 -16.78 -4.05
N PHE A 61 -2.27 -16.34 -3.29
CA PHE A 61 -2.84 -17.14 -2.20
C PHE A 61 -3.59 -18.38 -2.69
N VAL A 62 -4.21 -18.33 -3.87
CA VAL A 62 -4.88 -19.50 -4.47
C VAL A 62 -3.87 -20.50 -5.02
N HIS A 63 -2.75 -20.02 -5.58
CA HIS A 63 -1.76 -20.83 -6.28
C HIS A 63 -0.33 -20.59 -5.78
N LEU A 64 -0.10 -20.77 -4.46
CA LEU A 64 1.19 -20.53 -3.81
C LEU A 64 2.37 -21.29 -4.46
N ASP A 65 2.11 -22.48 -5.01
CA ASP A 65 3.10 -23.30 -5.69
C ASP A 65 3.57 -22.70 -7.03
N GLN A 66 2.77 -21.82 -7.63
CA GLN A 66 3.03 -21.15 -8.91
C GLN A 66 3.59 -19.74 -8.77
N VAL A 67 3.69 -19.24 -7.53
CA VAL A 67 4.23 -17.91 -7.23
C VAL A 67 5.67 -17.79 -7.71
N ASN A 68 6.01 -16.65 -8.32
CA ASN A 68 7.36 -16.35 -8.78
C ASN A 68 8.35 -16.51 -7.61
N LYS A 69 9.44 -17.26 -7.85
CA LYS A 69 10.42 -17.61 -6.83
C LYS A 69 11.14 -16.39 -6.23
N GLN A 70 11.16 -15.25 -6.92
CA GLN A 70 11.83 -14.04 -6.43
C GLN A 70 11.17 -13.42 -5.20
N TYR A 71 9.84 -13.44 -5.10
CA TYR A 71 9.09 -12.86 -3.96
C TYR A 71 8.26 -13.90 -3.19
N ARG A 72 8.46 -15.19 -3.49
CA ARG A 72 7.67 -16.28 -2.88
C ARG A 72 7.76 -16.29 -1.36
N THR A 73 8.91 -15.96 -0.80
CA THR A 73 9.14 -15.97 0.66
C THR A 73 8.19 -14.98 1.33
N GLU A 74 8.16 -13.73 0.85
CA GLU A 74 7.36 -12.64 1.41
C GLU A 74 5.87 -12.96 1.31
N VAL A 75 5.42 -13.44 0.15
CA VAL A 75 4.04 -13.90 -0.05
C VAL A 75 3.68 -15.07 0.87
N SER A 76 4.59 -16.01 1.07
CA SER A 76 4.36 -17.16 1.97
C SER A 76 4.27 -16.72 3.42
N GLU A 77 5.08 -15.75 3.87
CA GLU A 77 4.97 -15.18 5.22
C GLU A 77 3.63 -14.47 5.42
N LEU A 78 3.17 -13.71 4.42
CA LEU A 78 1.84 -13.11 4.47
C LEU A 78 0.73 -14.17 4.50
N ALA A 79 0.80 -15.20 3.66
CA ALA A 79 -0.22 -16.25 3.60
C ALA A 79 -0.41 -16.98 4.93
N LYS A 80 0.66 -17.16 5.72
CA LYS A 80 0.58 -17.75 7.08
C LYS A 80 -0.31 -16.96 8.03
N VAL A 81 -0.50 -15.65 7.79
CA VAL A 81 -1.23 -14.75 8.70
C VAL A 81 -2.49 -14.12 8.09
N ALA A 82 -2.55 -13.95 6.76
CA ALA A 82 -3.65 -13.34 6.04
C ALA A 82 -4.77 -14.32 5.65
N ARG A 83 -4.49 -15.62 5.71
CA ARG A 83 -5.37 -16.70 5.28
C ARG A 83 -5.59 -16.66 3.77
N ASP A 84 -6.63 -15.99 3.27
CA ASP A 84 -7.18 -16.33 1.93
C ASP A 84 -7.47 -15.16 0.97
N HIS A 85 -7.85 -13.96 1.46
CA HIS A 85 -8.20 -12.82 0.58
C HIS A 85 -7.87 -11.47 1.20
N ILE A 86 -7.17 -10.63 0.45
CA ILE A 86 -6.97 -9.21 0.72
C ILE A 86 -8.01 -8.44 -0.08
N PRO A 87 -8.84 -7.60 0.56
CA PRO A 87 -9.81 -6.78 -0.17
C PRO A 87 -9.12 -5.95 -1.27
N SER A 88 -9.84 -5.61 -2.32
CA SER A 88 -9.50 -4.49 -3.22
C SER A 88 -9.90 -3.16 -2.58
N LEU A 89 -9.47 -2.03 -3.16
CA LEU A 89 -9.88 -0.71 -2.68
C LEU A 89 -11.42 -0.50 -2.68
N PRO A 90 -12.17 -0.89 -3.75
CA PRO A 90 -13.63 -0.82 -3.71
C PRO A 90 -14.26 -1.73 -2.67
N GLU A 91 -13.74 -2.94 -2.47
CA GLU A 91 -14.24 -3.85 -1.42
C GLU A 91 -14.01 -3.22 -0.04
N ALA A 92 -12.82 -2.69 0.22
CA ALA A 92 -12.49 -2.01 1.47
C ALA A 92 -13.37 -0.77 1.71
N GLU A 93 -13.72 -0.03 0.64
CA GLU A 93 -14.65 1.09 0.74
C GLU A 93 -16.04 0.63 1.23
N LEU A 94 -16.55 -0.45 0.64
CA LEU A 94 -17.90 -0.98 0.87
C LEU A 94 -18.03 -1.82 2.15
N GLU A 95 -16.92 -2.26 2.71
CA GLU A 95 -16.91 -2.96 3.97
C GLU A 95 -17.52 -2.08 5.07
N THR A 96 -18.64 -2.57 5.61
CA THR A 96 -19.53 -2.01 6.65
C THR A 96 -20.70 -1.11 6.23
N THR A 97 -21.02 -0.91 4.95
CA THR A 97 -22.23 -0.15 4.60
C THR A 97 -23.51 -0.98 4.70
N ASN A 98 -24.12 -1.02 5.89
CA ASN A 98 -25.58 -1.11 6.02
C ASN A 98 -26.25 0.28 6.11
N GLN A 99 -25.51 1.40 6.31
CA GLN A 99 -26.08 2.76 6.24
C GLN A 99 -25.03 3.84 5.87
N SER A 100 -25.41 4.71 4.92
CA SER A 100 -24.84 6.03 4.55
C SER A 100 -23.44 6.09 3.93
N THR A 101 -23.40 6.70 2.74
CA THR A 101 -22.31 6.87 1.76
C THR A 101 -21.19 7.85 2.16
N HIS A 102 -21.07 8.22 3.44
CA HIS A 102 -20.15 9.30 3.86
C HIS A 102 -19.02 8.90 4.81
N ASN A 103 -18.99 7.66 5.30
CA ASN A 103 -18.02 7.23 6.30
C ASN A 103 -17.60 5.78 6.08
N SER A 104 -16.79 5.48 5.07
CA SER A 104 -16.21 4.13 4.93
C SER A 104 -15.27 3.84 6.11
N PRO A 105 -15.61 2.92 7.03
CA PRO A 105 -14.75 2.53 8.14
C PRO A 105 -13.49 1.81 7.67
N GLY A 106 -13.53 1.13 6.52
CA GLY A 106 -12.34 0.58 5.87
C GLY A 106 -11.34 1.70 5.52
N LEU A 107 -11.79 2.76 4.84
CA LEU A 107 -10.92 3.89 4.53
C LEU A 107 -10.47 4.67 5.77
N ARG A 108 -11.28 4.72 6.84
CA ARG A 108 -10.84 5.30 8.12
C ARG A 108 -9.80 4.45 8.83
N ALA A 109 -9.90 3.12 8.71
CA ALA A 109 -8.93 2.19 9.28
C ALA A 109 -7.54 2.38 8.65
N PHE A 110 -7.47 2.82 7.38
CA PHE A 110 -6.18 3.12 6.73
C PHE A 110 -5.40 4.15 7.54
N PHE A 111 -6.08 5.13 8.10
CA PHE A 111 -5.45 6.28 8.75
C PHE A 111 -5.70 6.31 10.26
N GLN A 112 -6.18 5.20 10.84
CA GLN A 112 -6.45 5.11 12.28
C GLN A 112 -5.15 5.25 13.11
N ALA A 113 -4.02 4.87 12.53
CA ALA A 113 -2.69 4.98 13.10
C ALA A 113 -1.99 6.32 12.74
N LYS A 114 -2.72 7.42 12.51
CA LYS A 114 -2.14 8.71 12.09
C LYS A 114 -0.97 9.25 12.93
N ARG A 115 -0.86 8.85 14.20
CA ARG A 115 0.30 9.20 15.07
C ARG A 115 1.53 8.38 14.73
N GLU A 116 1.34 7.12 14.32
CA GLU A 116 2.39 6.20 13.88
C GLU A 116 2.90 6.57 12.48
N PHE A 117 2.12 7.33 11.69
CA PHE A 117 2.51 7.82 10.36
C PHE A 117 3.11 9.24 10.34
N GLY A 118 3.45 9.79 11.51
CA GLY A 118 4.08 11.12 11.58
C GLY A 118 5.42 11.21 10.84
N TRP A 119 6.14 10.09 10.73
CA TRP A 119 7.39 9.98 9.98
C TRP A 119 7.24 10.35 8.49
N ALA A 120 6.05 10.16 7.91
CA ALA A 120 5.83 10.44 6.50
C ALA A 120 5.89 11.94 6.20
N ASP A 121 5.64 12.79 7.19
CA ASP A 121 5.79 14.25 7.05
C ASP A 121 7.28 14.66 7.02
N ASP A 122 8.12 13.94 7.77
CA ASP A 122 9.57 14.16 7.82
C ASP A 122 10.29 13.62 6.56
N GLU A 123 9.71 12.61 5.91
CA GLU A 123 10.24 11.96 4.70
C GLU A 123 9.82 12.64 3.38
N PHE A 124 9.21 13.83 3.46
CA PHE A 124 8.81 14.57 2.27
C PHE A 124 10.03 15.02 1.44
N ASP A 125 9.93 14.77 0.13
CA ASP A 125 10.93 15.16 -0.86
C ASP A 125 10.22 15.92 -1.99
N PRO A 126 10.56 17.21 -2.23
CA PRO A 126 9.99 17.99 -3.33
C PRO A 126 10.20 17.37 -4.72
N GLU A 127 11.28 16.61 -4.91
CA GLU A 127 11.56 15.90 -6.18
C GLU A 127 10.74 14.60 -6.31
N LYS A 128 10.19 14.11 -5.19
CA LYS A 128 9.27 12.96 -5.11
C LYS A 128 8.00 13.35 -4.35
N PRO A 129 7.19 14.27 -4.89
CA PRO A 129 6.11 14.92 -4.14
C PRO A 129 4.99 13.96 -3.72
N ALA A 130 4.90 12.76 -4.32
CA ALA A 130 3.94 11.72 -3.94
C ALA A 130 4.44 10.78 -2.81
N LYS A 131 5.74 10.79 -2.47
CA LYS A 131 6.39 9.84 -1.57
C LYS A 131 5.67 9.72 -0.23
N SER A 132 5.49 10.85 0.45
CA SER A 132 4.79 10.92 1.74
C SER A 132 3.38 10.33 1.65
N ALA A 133 2.55 10.81 0.72
CA ALA A 133 1.18 10.35 0.57
C ALA A 133 1.07 8.87 0.22
N MET A 134 1.89 8.37 -0.71
CA MET A 134 1.85 6.96 -1.13
C MET A 134 2.40 6.02 -0.05
N GLY A 135 3.37 6.46 0.75
CA GLY A 135 3.83 5.71 1.92
C GLY A 135 2.73 5.50 2.94
N ILE A 136 2.03 6.58 3.31
CA ILE A 136 0.87 6.49 4.21
C ILE A 136 -0.24 5.63 3.59
N PHE A 137 -0.44 5.71 2.28
CA PHE A 137 -1.44 4.90 1.59
C PHE A 137 -1.13 3.41 1.71
N LEU A 138 0.10 2.99 1.42
CA LEU A 138 0.54 1.59 1.52
C LEU A 138 0.50 1.05 2.94
N GLU A 139 1.14 1.76 3.88
CA GLU A 139 1.21 1.37 5.29
C GLU A 139 -0.17 1.38 5.96
N GLY A 140 -0.97 2.40 5.63
CA GLY A 140 -2.35 2.49 6.07
C GLY A 140 -3.19 1.32 5.54
N TYR A 141 -3.03 0.96 4.27
CA TYR A 141 -3.71 -0.20 3.72
C TYR A 141 -3.32 -1.50 4.44
N GLY A 142 -2.02 -1.70 4.68
CA GLY A 142 -1.53 -2.85 5.43
C GLY A 142 -2.09 -2.90 6.84
N ARG A 143 -2.21 -1.75 7.51
CA ARG A 143 -2.85 -1.65 8.82
C ARG A 143 -4.32 -2.07 8.78
N TYR A 144 -5.06 -1.63 7.76
CA TYR A 144 -6.45 -2.02 7.55
C TYR A 144 -6.59 -3.54 7.35
N VAL A 145 -5.78 -4.13 6.46
CA VAL A 145 -5.74 -5.57 6.23
C VAL A 145 -5.50 -6.32 7.54
N ALA A 146 -4.55 -5.84 8.34
CA ALA A 146 -4.23 -6.44 9.62
C ALA A 146 -5.37 -6.35 10.66
N LEU A 147 -6.06 -5.21 10.74
CA LEU A 147 -7.21 -5.00 11.62
C LEU A 147 -8.44 -5.84 11.24
N ARG A 148 -8.57 -6.18 9.95
CA ARG A 148 -9.59 -7.13 9.47
C ARG A 148 -9.37 -8.55 10.01
N LEU A 149 -8.11 -8.92 10.24
CA LEU A 149 -7.70 -10.29 10.52
C LEU A 149 -7.43 -10.55 12.01
N SER A 150 -7.10 -9.50 12.76
CA SER A 150 -6.77 -9.61 14.18
C SER A 150 -7.20 -8.39 14.99
N LYS A 151 -7.47 -8.63 16.28
CA LYS A 151 -7.66 -7.59 17.30
C LYS A 151 -6.46 -7.45 18.25
N GLU A 152 -5.52 -8.39 18.19
CA GLU A 152 -4.35 -8.43 19.07
C GLU A 152 -3.24 -7.52 18.53
N PRO A 153 -2.78 -6.50 19.27
CA PRO A 153 -1.82 -5.50 18.77
C PRO A 153 -0.56 -6.08 18.12
N ASP A 154 0.05 -7.09 18.76
CA ASP A 154 1.26 -7.74 18.26
C ASP A 154 1.01 -8.50 16.94
N GLN A 155 -0.17 -9.07 16.77
CA GLN A 155 -0.55 -9.75 15.53
C GLN A 155 -0.88 -8.75 14.44
N ILE A 156 -1.53 -7.62 14.78
CA ILE A 156 -1.82 -6.58 13.79
C ILE A 156 -0.51 -6.01 13.23
N ALA A 157 0.48 -5.73 14.08
CA ALA A 157 1.79 -5.25 13.63
C ALA A 157 2.51 -6.29 12.74
N LYS A 158 2.43 -7.58 13.08
CA LYS A 158 3.03 -8.66 12.26
C LYS A 158 2.35 -8.78 10.90
N ILE A 159 1.02 -8.75 10.84
CA ILE A 159 0.27 -8.86 9.59
C ILE A 159 0.53 -7.64 8.69
N GLN A 160 0.52 -6.43 9.26
CA GLN A 160 0.81 -5.21 8.51
C GLN A 160 2.20 -5.28 7.85
N LYS A 161 3.24 -5.66 8.62
CA LYS A 161 4.60 -5.79 8.08
C LYS A 161 4.69 -6.86 7.01
N ALA A 162 4.10 -8.04 7.24
CA ALA A 162 4.07 -9.10 6.24
C ALA A 162 3.36 -8.65 4.96
N PHE A 163 2.30 -7.85 5.08
CA PHE A 163 1.58 -7.28 3.94
C PHE A 163 2.47 -6.30 3.17
N VAL A 164 3.08 -5.33 3.84
CA VAL A 164 3.93 -4.32 3.22
C VAL A 164 5.09 -4.98 2.48
N TYR A 165 5.80 -5.91 3.11
CA TYR A 165 6.93 -6.59 2.46
C TYR A 165 6.51 -7.47 1.27
N ALA A 166 5.38 -8.17 1.34
CA ALA A 166 4.88 -8.93 0.19
C ALA A 166 4.45 -8.02 -0.97
N PHE A 167 3.80 -6.90 -0.65
CA PHE A 167 3.41 -5.89 -1.64
C PHE A 167 4.63 -5.29 -2.33
N GLU A 168 5.60 -4.82 -1.55
CA GLU A 168 6.82 -4.19 -2.04
C GLU A 168 7.66 -5.16 -2.90
N ALA A 169 7.78 -6.42 -2.48
CA ALA A 169 8.51 -7.44 -3.22
C ALA A 169 7.85 -7.74 -4.59
N ILE A 170 6.52 -7.84 -4.66
CA ILE A 170 5.80 -8.00 -5.93
C ILE A 170 5.97 -6.74 -6.79
N LEU A 171 5.79 -5.55 -6.22
CA LEU A 171 5.93 -4.29 -6.94
C LEU A 171 7.32 -4.15 -7.57
N LEU A 172 8.38 -4.48 -6.83
CA LEU A 172 9.76 -4.46 -7.32
C LEU A 172 9.99 -5.42 -8.50
N VAL A 173 9.39 -6.62 -8.43
CA VAL A 173 9.65 -7.69 -9.41
C VAL A 173 8.77 -7.55 -10.66
N GLU A 174 7.47 -7.29 -10.49
CA GLU A 174 6.49 -7.32 -11.58
C GLU A 174 6.18 -5.92 -12.13
N HIS A 175 6.47 -4.86 -11.37
CA HIS A 175 6.20 -3.47 -11.75
C HIS A 175 7.41 -2.53 -11.55
N PRO A 176 8.61 -2.88 -12.06
CA PRO A 176 9.86 -2.15 -11.80
C PRO A 176 9.86 -0.70 -12.32
N GLU A 177 9.05 -0.41 -13.34
CA GLU A 177 8.92 0.93 -13.94
C GLU A 177 7.78 1.75 -13.31
N SER A 178 7.10 1.22 -12.29
CA SER A 178 5.98 1.93 -11.68
C SER A 178 6.48 3.15 -10.89
N LYS A 179 5.75 4.26 -11.02
CA LYS A 179 6.03 5.47 -10.23
C LYS A 179 5.84 5.24 -8.73
N LEU A 180 4.92 4.33 -8.37
CA LEU A 180 4.74 3.89 -6.99
C LEU A 180 6.02 3.27 -6.42
N LEU A 181 6.71 2.43 -7.18
CA LEU A 181 8.01 1.90 -6.75
C LEU A 181 9.02 3.04 -6.58
N GLY A 182 9.08 3.99 -7.50
CA GLY A 182 9.95 5.17 -7.40
C GLY A 182 9.75 5.98 -6.12
N ASP A 183 8.50 6.03 -5.62
CA ASP A 183 8.15 6.71 -4.37
C ASP A 183 8.67 5.95 -3.13
N ILE A 184 8.63 4.61 -3.11
CA ILE A 184 8.89 3.80 -1.90
C ILE A 184 10.24 3.06 -1.89
N LYS A 185 10.94 2.97 -3.03
CA LYS A 185 12.15 2.13 -3.19
C LYS A 185 13.28 2.46 -2.23
N GLU A 186 13.43 3.72 -1.82
CA GLU A 186 14.46 4.10 -0.84
C GLU A 186 14.22 3.46 0.53
N TRP A 187 12.95 3.36 0.96
CA TRP A 187 12.60 2.67 2.20
C TRP A 187 12.85 1.18 2.08
N MET A 188 12.54 0.58 0.93
CA MET A 188 12.89 -0.82 0.67
C MET A 188 14.40 -1.07 0.76
N ILE A 189 15.22 -0.15 0.24
CA ILE A 189 16.69 -0.23 0.33
C ILE A 189 17.16 -0.13 1.79
N ALA A 190 16.56 0.77 2.57
CA ALA A 190 16.86 0.92 4.00
C ALA A 190 16.52 -0.35 4.80
N ASP A 191 15.41 -1.00 4.45
CA ASP A 191 14.91 -2.23 5.05
C ASP A 191 15.37 -3.51 4.31
N ALA A 192 16.40 -3.42 3.46
CA ALA A 192 16.81 -4.55 2.61
C ALA A 192 17.07 -5.83 3.42
N ASP A 193 17.62 -5.72 4.63
CA ASP A 193 17.90 -6.86 5.51
C ASP A 193 16.64 -7.61 6.01
N LYS A 194 15.45 -7.02 5.84
CA LYS A 194 14.16 -7.63 6.18
C LYS A 194 13.57 -8.51 5.08
N PHE A 195 14.06 -8.35 3.85
CA PHE A 195 13.60 -9.14 2.70
C PHE A 195 14.40 -10.43 2.54
N SER A 196 13.85 -11.36 1.77
CA SER A 196 14.57 -12.58 1.37
C SER A 196 15.75 -12.27 0.45
N GLU A 197 16.71 -13.20 0.39
CA GLU A 197 17.93 -13.03 -0.41
C GLU A 197 17.66 -12.63 -1.88
N PRO A 198 16.70 -13.22 -2.62
CA PRO A 198 16.42 -12.81 -3.99
C PRO A 198 16.05 -11.33 -4.13
N ILE A 199 15.21 -10.81 -3.22
CA ILE A 199 14.83 -9.40 -3.19
C ILE A 199 16.01 -8.51 -2.79
N GLN A 200 16.81 -8.94 -1.80
CA GLN A 200 18.03 -8.23 -1.41
C GLN A 200 18.98 -8.03 -2.60
N GLN A 201 19.12 -9.02 -3.48
CA GLN A 201 19.96 -8.88 -4.68
C GLN A 201 19.42 -7.84 -5.67
N LEU A 202 18.10 -7.68 -5.78
CA LEU A 202 17.47 -6.67 -6.64
C LEU A 202 17.56 -5.26 -6.08
N LEU A 203 17.67 -5.12 -4.76
CA LEU A 203 17.81 -3.83 -4.07
C LEU A 203 19.25 -3.31 -4.02
N LYS A 204 20.24 -4.16 -4.33
CA LYS A 204 21.63 -3.72 -4.41
C LYS A 204 21.79 -2.69 -5.54
N PRO A 205 22.58 -1.62 -5.32
CA PRO A 205 22.97 -0.73 -6.40
C PRO A 205 23.63 -1.57 -7.50
N SER A 206 23.22 -1.38 -8.76
CA SER A 206 23.94 -1.96 -9.88
C SER A 206 25.39 -1.48 -9.80
N ALA A 207 26.35 -2.41 -9.79
CA ALA A 207 27.76 -2.04 -9.79
C ALA A 207 28.05 -1.11 -10.98
N PRO A 208 28.83 -0.04 -10.78
CA PRO A 208 29.16 0.92 -11.83
C PRO A 208 29.92 0.28 -13.01
#